data_AF-A0A7C3PZ47-F1
#
_entry.id   AF-A0A7C3PZ47-F1
#
_cell.length_a   1.000
_cell.length_b   1.000
_cell.length_c   1.000
_cell.angle_alpha   90.00
_cell.angle_beta   90.00
_cell.angle_gamma   90.00
#
_symmetry.space_group_name_H-M   'P 1'
#
loop_
_entity.id
_entity.type
_entity.pdbx_description
1 polymer ?
#
loop_
_entity_poly.entity_id
_entity_poly.type
_entity_poly.pdbx_seq_one_letter_code
_entity_poly.pdbx_strand_id
1 'polypeptide(L)'
;MFRAIVRISSAVALGVLAVVVGLASIGLFASAASSTPADRVPMLVGGAVLGALCLGLLYASGRIARERSPKSSVDADGKVRMSIDVPDDDPTYAAVRSIVEKHVHTLALEKRSRLVPDKYGVLDFESWDREADMFIERVAMPHVRATVSPKQYERSVRRLMKRVRRRTPNADPNEVVRAVARAVIEREVVAHEAELNLRVVTAACQSPDEFEEWCASELRALGWDARVTGQAGDQGVDVRAVRNGIVLVVQCKLYSQPAGNGAVQEVFAGKSFYRAQLAAVVSSSGFTKSARAIAQQTGVVLLTPAEIRDRFR
;
A
#
# COMPACT_ATOMS: atom_id res chain seq x y z
N MET A 1 17.31 -19.78 -3.71
CA MET A 1 17.41 -18.47 -3.02
C MET A 1 18.28 -17.48 -3.81
N PHE A 2 19.54 -17.80 -4.13
CA PHE A 2 20.45 -16.92 -4.90
C PHE A 2 19.91 -16.47 -6.28
N ARG A 3 19.35 -17.38 -7.09
CA ARG A 3 18.76 -17.03 -8.40
C ARG A 3 17.51 -16.14 -8.31
N ALA A 4 16.81 -16.13 -7.17
CA ALA A 4 15.65 -15.27 -6.96
C ALA A 4 16.08 -13.86 -6.56
N ILE A 5 17.03 -13.73 -5.63
CA ILE A 5 17.61 -12.45 -5.19
C ILE A 5 18.24 -11.71 -6.38
N VAL A 6 19.04 -12.40 -7.21
CA VAL A 6 19.64 -11.80 -8.41
C VAL A 6 18.58 -11.23 -9.37
N ARG A 7 17.43 -11.91 -9.52
CA ARG A 7 16.33 -11.45 -10.39
C ARG A 7 15.44 -10.38 -9.76
N ILE A 8 15.36 -10.25 -8.41
CA ILE A 8 14.72 -9.10 -7.73
C ILE A 8 15.54 -7.86 -8.06
N SER A 9 16.84 -7.94 -7.83
CA SER A 9 17.77 -6.86 -8.13
C SER A 9 17.70 -6.48 -9.61
N SER A 10 17.54 -7.43 -10.55
CA SER A 10 17.37 -7.12 -11.98
C SER A 10 16.08 -6.37 -12.32
N ALA A 11 14.92 -6.74 -11.75
CA ALA A 11 13.65 -6.07 -12.07
C ALA A 11 13.59 -4.66 -11.49
N VAL A 12 14.09 -4.49 -10.27
CA VAL A 12 14.20 -3.19 -9.60
C VAL A 12 15.23 -2.32 -10.33
N ALA A 13 16.38 -2.87 -10.71
CA ALA A 13 17.39 -2.16 -11.50
C ALA A 13 16.84 -1.73 -12.89
N LEU A 14 16.07 -2.60 -13.56
CA LEU A 14 15.43 -2.27 -14.84
C LEU A 14 14.34 -1.20 -14.68
N GLY A 15 13.58 -1.24 -13.58
CA GLY A 15 12.58 -0.19 -13.26
C GLY A 15 13.23 1.16 -12.96
N VAL A 16 14.29 1.18 -12.15
CA VAL A 16 15.07 2.39 -11.85
C VAL A 16 15.71 2.93 -13.13
N LEU A 17 16.29 2.07 -13.96
CA LEU A 17 16.87 2.46 -15.24
C LEU A 17 15.81 3.04 -16.19
N ALA A 18 14.59 2.48 -16.21
CA ALA A 18 13.50 3.02 -17.02
C ALA A 18 13.11 4.44 -16.58
N VAL A 19 13.05 4.70 -15.27
CA VAL A 19 12.74 6.05 -14.74
C VAL A 19 13.82 7.05 -15.13
N VAL A 20 15.10 6.69 -14.99
CA VAL A 20 16.22 7.57 -15.38
C VAL A 20 16.19 7.87 -16.88
N VAL A 21 15.98 6.85 -17.72
CA VAL A 21 15.88 7.00 -19.18
C VAL A 21 14.65 7.82 -19.58
N GLY A 22 13.52 7.66 -18.89
CA GLY A 22 12.31 8.44 -19.09
C GLY A 22 12.49 9.93 -18.76
N LEU A 23 13.12 10.24 -17.63
CA LEU A 23 13.42 11.62 -17.24
C LEU A 23 14.39 12.30 -18.24
N ALA A 24 15.40 11.56 -18.73
CA ALA A 24 16.30 12.07 -19.77
C ALA A 24 15.57 12.34 -21.10
N SER A 25 14.64 11.46 -21.50
CA SER A 25 13.78 11.66 -22.67
C SER A 25 12.94 12.93 -22.54
N ILE A 26 12.28 13.13 -21.40
CA ILE A 26 11.48 14.32 -21.11
C ILE A 26 12.34 15.58 -21.14
N GLY A 27 13.55 15.55 -20.56
CA GLY A 27 14.48 16.67 -20.58
C GLY A 27 14.91 17.09 -21.99
N LEU A 28 15.12 16.11 -22.88
CA LEU A 28 15.41 16.37 -24.30
C LEU A 28 14.23 17.01 -25.03
N PHE A 29 13.00 16.56 -24.79
CA PHE A 29 11.80 17.17 -25.36
C PHE A 29 11.56 18.59 -24.83
N ALA A 30 11.77 18.82 -23.53
CA ALA A 30 11.67 20.14 -22.92
C ALA A 30 12.73 21.10 -23.48
N SER A 31 13.97 20.64 -23.66
CA SER A 31 15.05 21.46 -24.24
C SER A 31 14.84 21.76 -25.72
N ALA A 32 14.27 20.81 -26.49
CA ALA A 32 13.93 21.00 -27.90
C ALA A 32 12.87 22.10 -28.10
N ALA A 33 11.97 22.30 -27.12
CA ALA A 33 10.93 23.33 -27.19
C ALA A 33 11.52 24.75 -27.18
N SER A 34 12.66 24.95 -26.52
CA SER A 34 13.37 26.23 -26.41
C SER A 34 14.60 26.36 -27.33
N SER A 35 14.93 25.34 -28.12
CA SER A 35 16.14 25.30 -28.94
C SER A 35 15.96 25.89 -30.33
N THR A 36 17.07 26.22 -30.99
CA THR A 36 17.10 26.65 -32.40
C THR A 36 16.66 25.50 -33.33
N PRO A 37 16.19 25.81 -34.56
CA PRO A 37 15.75 24.78 -35.51
C PRO A 37 16.83 23.73 -35.85
N ALA A 38 18.11 24.13 -35.87
CA ALA A 38 19.23 23.23 -36.17
C ALA A 38 19.48 22.21 -35.04
N ASP A 39 19.30 22.62 -33.79
CA ASP A 39 19.52 21.77 -32.61
C ASP A 39 18.27 20.95 -32.22
N ARG A 40 17.09 21.39 -32.69
CA ARG A 40 15.79 20.81 -32.32
C ARG A 40 15.59 19.40 -32.86
N VAL A 41 15.98 19.16 -34.11
CA VAL A 41 15.80 17.85 -34.78
C VAL A 41 16.57 16.73 -34.06
N PRO A 42 17.88 16.84 -33.79
CA PRO A 42 18.62 15.79 -33.07
C PRO A 42 18.11 15.57 -31.64
N MET A 43 17.65 16.62 -30.94
CA MET A 43 17.06 16.50 -29.60
C MET A 43 15.73 15.73 -29.61
N LEU A 44 14.85 15.99 -30.59
CA LEU A 44 13.59 15.25 -30.74
C LEU A 44 13.82 13.77 -31.08
N VAL A 45 14.78 13.48 -31.96
CA VAL A 45 15.16 12.10 -32.30
C VAL A 45 15.74 11.38 -31.07
N GLY A 46 16.65 12.03 -30.33
CA GLY A 46 17.20 11.49 -29.08
C GLY A 46 16.13 11.23 -28.02
N GLY A 47 15.20 12.18 -27.85
CA GLY A 47 14.06 12.05 -26.95
C GLY A 47 13.17 10.85 -27.31
N ALA A 48 12.85 10.66 -28.59
CA ALA A 48 12.00 9.56 -29.06
C ALA A 48 12.67 8.18 -28.87
N VAL A 49 13.97 8.07 -29.14
CA VAL A 49 14.74 6.82 -28.95
C VAL A 49 14.80 6.42 -27.47
N LEU A 50 15.07 7.38 -26.58
CA LEU A 50 15.07 7.13 -25.13
C LEU A 50 13.66 6.81 -24.61
N GLY A 51 12.62 7.43 -25.15
CA GLY A 51 11.22 7.13 -24.82
C GLY A 51 10.85 5.68 -25.15
N ALA A 52 11.21 5.21 -26.35
CA ALA A 52 10.99 3.82 -26.76
C ALA A 52 11.77 2.82 -25.87
N LEU A 53 13.00 3.16 -25.48
CA LEU A 53 13.81 2.36 -24.57
C LEU A 53 13.19 2.29 -23.16
N CYS A 54 12.66 3.40 -22.63
CA CYS A 54 11.95 3.45 -21.36
C CYS A 54 10.72 2.52 -21.37
N LEU A 55 9.89 2.60 -22.42
CA LEU A 55 8.74 1.70 -22.60
C LEU A 55 9.16 0.22 -22.65
N GLY A 56 10.26 -0.10 -23.34
CA GLY A 56 10.82 -1.46 -23.37
C GLY A 56 11.30 -1.95 -22.00
N LEU A 57 11.96 -1.09 -21.22
CA LEU A 57 12.42 -1.40 -19.86
C LEU A 57 11.26 -1.55 -18.87
N LEU A 58 10.22 -0.71 -18.97
CA LEU A 58 8.99 -0.83 -18.19
C LEU A 58 8.24 -2.11 -18.53
N TYR A 59 8.17 -2.49 -19.81
CA TYR A 59 7.57 -3.75 -20.24
C TYR A 59 8.35 -4.96 -19.72
N ALA A 60 9.68 -4.95 -19.82
CA ALA A 60 10.53 -6.01 -19.29
C ALA A 60 10.45 -6.12 -17.76
N SER A 61 10.47 -4.99 -17.05
CA SER A 61 10.29 -4.92 -15.60
C SER A 61 8.91 -5.44 -15.19
N GLY A 62 7.85 -4.99 -15.87
CA GLY A 62 6.47 -5.45 -15.66
C GLY A 62 6.29 -6.94 -15.93
N ARG A 63 6.98 -7.50 -16.93
CA ARG A 63 6.99 -8.94 -17.21
C ARG A 63 7.68 -9.73 -16.10
N ILE A 64 8.86 -9.28 -15.64
CA ILE A 64 9.59 -9.91 -14.53
C ILE A 64 8.81 -9.78 -13.20
N ALA A 65 8.06 -8.69 -13.01
CA ALA A 65 7.18 -8.47 -11.87
C ALA A 65 5.89 -9.31 -11.93
N ARG A 66 5.29 -9.52 -13.12
CA ARG A 66 4.11 -10.39 -13.32
C ARG A 66 4.45 -11.87 -13.19
N GLU A 67 5.64 -12.28 -13.60
CA GLU A 67 6.18 -13.62 -13.29
C GLU A 67 6.37 -13.84 -11.77
N ARG A 68 6.14 -12.80 -10.96
CA ARG A 68 6.34 -12.71 -9.52
C ARG A 68 5.08 -12.56 -8.66
N SER A 69 3.86 -12.75 -9.17
CA SER A 69 2.72 -13.01 -8.26
C SER A 69 3.16 -14.11 -7.28
N PRO A 70 3.27 -13.83 -5.97
CA PRO A 70 4.10 -14.61 -5.07
C PRO A 70 3.45 -15.97 -4.87
N LYS A 71 3.92 -17.00 -5.59
CA LYS A 71 3.54 -18.39 -5.38
C LYS A 71 3.97 -18.79 -3.96
N SER A 72 3.01 -18.66 -3.03
CA SER A 72 3.07 -19.04 -1.61
C SER A 72 4.22 -18.41 -0.81
N SER A 73 3.89 -17.46 0.07
CA SER A 73 4.67 -17.20 1.28
C SER A 73 3.76 -17.41 2.49
N VAL A 74 4.26 -18.19 3.45
CA VAL A 74 3.70 -18.29 4.80
C VAL A 74 4.02 -16.97 5.49
N ASP A 75 3.03 -16.31 6.09
CA ASP A 75 3.26 -15.12 6.91
C ASP A 75 3.61 -15.48 8.37
N ALA A 76 3.97 -14.46 9.15
CA ALA A 76 4.50 -14.59 10.52
C ALA A 76 3.54 -15.30 11.50
N ASP A 77 2.26 -15.42 11.12
CA ASP A 77 1.20 -16.06 11.90
C ASP A 77 1.02 -17.55 11.52
N GLY A 78 1.89 -18.10 10.67
CA GLY A 78 1.81 -19.50 10.22
C GLY A 78 0.64 -19.79 9.25
N LYS A 79 -0.11 -18.77 8.82
CA LYS A 79 -1.21 -18.94 7.87
C LYS A 79 -0.66 -19.03 6.44
N VAL A 80 -1.15 -20.01 5.70
CA VAL A 80 -0.84 -20.14 4.28
C VAL A 80 -1.62 -19.06 3.53
N ARG A 81 -1.00 -17.92 3.24
CA ARG A 81 -1.53 -16.98 2.24
C ARG A 81 -1.39 -17.61 0.87
N MET A 82 -2.43 -18.32 0.49
CA MET A 82 -2.59 -18.88 -0.83
C MET A 82 -2.78 -17.73 -1.82
N SER A 83 -1.73 -17.39 -2.56
CA SER A 83 -1.80 -16.57 -3.78
C SER A 83 -2.60 -17.34 -4.84
N ILE A 84 -3.91 -17.36 -4.68
CA ILE A 84 -4.78 -17.99 -5.66
C ILE A 84 -5.01 -16.90 -6.70
N ASP A 85 -4.19 -16.91 -7.75
CA ASP A 85 -4.47 -16.19 -8.99
C ASP A 85 -5.74 -16.81 -9.59
N VAL A 86 -6.92 -16.50 -9.04
CA VAL A 86 -8.19 -16.84 -9.69
C VAL A 86 -8.27 -15.93 -10.91
N PRO A 87 -8.46 -16.49 -12.11
CA PRO A 87 -8.60 -15.67 -13.31
C PRO A 87 -9.75 -14.66 -13.13
N ASP A 88 -9.54 -13.40 -13.53
CA ASP A 88 -10.55 -12.34 -13.41
C ASP A 88 -11.84 -12.65 -14.22
N ASP A 89 -11.78 -13.58 -15.18
CA ASP A 89 -12.92 -14.10 -15.95
C ASP A 89 -13.74 -15.19 -15.22
N ASP A 90 -13.36 -15.58 -14.00
CA ASP A 90 -14.14 -16.55 -13.22
C ASP A 90 -15.43 -15.90 -12.68
N PRO A 91 -16.62 -16.42 -13.04
CA PRO A 91 -17.90 -15.79 -12.65
C PRO A 91 -18.15 -15.81 -11.14
N THR A 92 -17.62 -16.80 -10.43
CA THR A 92 -17.73 -16.88 -8.96
C THR A 92 -16.86 -15.82 -8.31
N TYR A 93 -15.63 -15.66 -8.79
CA TYR A 93 -14.72 -14.63 -8.30
C TYR A 93 -15.26 -13.22 -8.60
N ALA A 94 -15.77 -12.99 -9.81
CA ALA A 94 -16.38 -11.72 -10.19
C ALA A 94 -17.58 -11.36 -9.30
N ALA A 95 -18.45 -12.34 -8.99
CA ALA A 95 -19.58 -12.14 -8.09
C ALA A 95 -19.14 -11.78 -6.65
N VAL A 96 -18.15 -12.48 -6.10
CA VAL A 96 -17.58 -12.14 -4.78
C VAL A 96 -16.96 -10.74 -4.81
N ARG A 97 -16.16 -10.43 -5.82
CA ARG A 97 -15.52 -9.12 -5.96
C ARG A 97 -16.56 -7.99 -6.05
N SER A 98 -17.60 -8.15 -6.86
CA SER A 98 -18.64 -7.13 -7.03
C SER A 98 -19.37 -6.80 -5.73
N ILE A 99 -19.73 -7.82 -4.93
CA ILE A 99 -20.39 -7.56 -3.64
C ILE A 99 -19.42 -6.99 -2.60
N VAL A 100 -18.14 -7.39 -2.64
CA VAL A 100 -17.11 -6.78 -1.80
C VAL A 100 -16.94 -5.30 -2.15
N GLU A 101 -16.79 -4.95 -3.44
CA GLU A 101 -16.66 -3.56 -3.91
C GLU A 101 -17.85 -2.70 -3.45
N LYS A 102 -19.08 -3.24 -3.47
CA LYS A 102 -20.28 -2.55 -2.97
C LYS A 102 -20.22 -2.23 -1.47
N HIS A 103 -19.53 -3.04 -0.68
CA HIS A 103 -19.43 -2.91 0.78
C HIS A 103 -18.03 -2.49 1.26
N VAL A 104 -17.11 -2.16 0.35
CA VAL A 104 -15.68 -2.01 0.65
C VAL A 104 -15.41 -0.89 1.66
N HIS A 105 -16.17 0.20 1.58
CA HIS A 105 -16.08 1.31 2.53
C HIS A 105 -16.44 0.87 3.96
N THR A 106 -17.56 0.17 4.13
CA THR A 106 -17.97 -0.37 5.44
C THR A 106 -16.96 -1.39 5.95
N LEU A 107 -16.50 -2.30 5.08
CA LEU A 107 -15.47 -3.28 5.44
C LEU A 107 -14.17 -2.62 5.90
N ALA A 108 -13.75 -1.52 5.26
CA ALA A 108 -12.58 -0.74 5.68
C ALA A 108 -12.78 -0.08 7.05
N LEU A 109 -13.97 0.44 7.33
CA LEU A 109 -14.29 0.99 8.66
C LEU A 109 -14.30 -0.09 9.74
N GLU A 110 -14.96 -1.22 9.50
CA GLU A 110 -15.01 -2.33 10.46
C GLU A 110 -13.59 -2.88 10.73
N LYS A 111 -12.75 -2.98 9.68
CA LYS A 111 -11.34 -3.39 9.82
C LYS A 111 -10.56 -2.43 10.72
N ARG A 112 -10.65 -1.12 10.46
CA ARG A 112 -9.99 -0.09 11.28
C ARG A 112 -10.44 -0.12 12.74
N SER A 113 -11.74 -0.30 12.98
CA SER A 113 -12.30 -0.33 14.34
C SER A 113 -11.84 -1.54 15.16
N ARG A 114 -11.53 -2.68 14.51
CA ARG A 114 -11.14 -3.93 15.17
C ARG A 114 -9.64 -4.12 15.29
N LEU A 115 -8.87 -3.61 14.33
CA LEU A 115 -7.40 -3.63 14.38
C LEU A 115 -6.85 -2.47 15.22
N VAL A 116 -7.41 -2.29 16.42
CA VAL A 116 -6.92 -1.34 17.41
C VAL A 116 -5.97 -2.09 18.34
N PRO A 117 -4.72 -1.61 18.53
CA PRO A 117 -3.80 -2.23 19.48
C PRO A 117 -4.39 -2.20 20.89
N ASP A 118 -4.27 -3.32 21.61
CA ASP A 118 -4.61 -3.37 23.02
C ASP A 118 -3.63 -2.54 23.88
N LYS A 119 -3.83 -2.55 25.21
CA LYS A 119 -2.95 -1.85 26.16
C LYS A 119 -1.48 -2.32 26.13
N TYR A 120 -1.18 -3.41 25.45
CA TYR A 120 0.16 -3.98 25.26
C TYR A 120 0.69 -3.77 23.84
N GLY A 121 -0.06 -3.09 22.97
CA GLY A 121 0.34 -2.85 21.58
C GLY A 121 0.13 -4.06 20.65
N VAL A 122 -0.68 -5.04 21.06
CA VAL A 122 -0.99 -6.23 20.26
C VAL A 122 -2.28 -5.99 19.47
N LEU A 123 -2.23 -6.27 18.15
CA LEU A 123 -3.38 -6.17 17.26
C LEU A 123 -4.22 -7.46 17.30
N ASP A 124 -5.53 -7.32 17.42
CA ASP A 124 -6.47 -8.45 17.37
C ASP A 124 -6.92 -8.73 15.93
N PHE A 125 -6.10 -9.50 15.20
CA PHE A 125 -6.42 -9.95 13.86
C PHE A 125 -7.56 -10.99 13.83
N GLU A 126 -7.82 -11.70 14.93
CA GLU A 126 -8.89 -12.70 14.99
C GLU A 126 -10.27 -12.06 14.99
N SER A 127 -10.42 -10.91 15.63
CA SER A 127 -11.68 -10.14 15.59
C SER A 127 -12.00 -9.61 14.20
N TRP A 128 -10.99 -9.12 13.46
CA TRP A 128 -11.18 -8.82 12.04
C TRP A 128 -11.50 -10.08 11.24
N ASP A 129 -10.82 -11.19 11.54
CA ASP A 129 -11.02 -12.40 10.78
C ASP A 129 -12.46 -12.93 10.90
N ARG A 130 -13.04 -12.86 12.10
CA ARG A 130 -14.43 -13.22 12.37
C ARG A 130 -15.42 -12.30 11.65
N GLU A 131 -15.16 -11.00 11.62
CA GLU A 131 -16.01 -10.04 10.90
C GLU A 131 -16.06 -10.35 9.39
N ALA A 132 -14.89 -10.58 8.79
CA ALA A 132 -14.81 -10.95 7.38
C ALA A 132 -15.54 -12.28 7.11
N ASP A 133 -15.45 -13.27 8.00
CA ASP A 133 -16.22 -14.52 7.88
C ASP A 133 -17.74 -14.29 7.96
N MET A 134 -18.19 -13.45 8.90
CA MET A 134 -19.61 -13.10 9.00
C MET A 134 -20.11 -12.43 7.71
N PHE A 135 -19.33 -11.51 7.15
CA PHE A 135 -19.65 -10.89 5.87
C PHE A 135 -19.70 -11.92 4.73
N ILE A 136 -18.72 -12.84 4.67
CA ILE A 136 -18.70 -13.92 3.68
C ILE A 136 -19.99 -14.75 3.78
N GLU A 137 -20.34 -15.20 4.97
CA GLU A 137 -21.47 -16.10 5.18
C GLU A 137 -22.83 -15.44 4.99
N ARG A 138 -22.99 -14.21 5.48
CA ARG A 138 -24.29 -13.52 5.53
C ARG A 138 -24.56 -12.63 4.33
N VAL A 139 -23.52 -12.21 3.61
CA VAL A 139 -23.63 -11.24 2.51
C VAL A 139 -23.06 -11.82 1.22
N ALA A 140 -21.79 -12.23 1.21
CA ALA A 140 -21.11 -12.62 -0.03
C ALA A 140 -21.67 -13.92 -0.62
N MET A 141 -21.80 -14.97 0.19
CA MET A 141 -22.27 -16.29 -0.29
C MET A 141 -23.73 -16.27 -0.75
N PRO A 142 -24.68 -15.60 -0.06
CA PRO A 142 -26.03 -15.40 -0.59
C PRO A 142 -26.02 -14.68 -1.95
N HIS A 143 -25.19 -13.65 -2.12
CA HIS A 143 -25.05 -12.95 -3.39
C HIS A 143 -24.51 -13.85 -4.51
N VAL A 144 -23.46 -14.65 -4.23
CA VAL A 144 -22.91 -15.62 -5.20
C VAL A 144 -23.98 -16.64 -5.62
N ARG A 145 -24.75 -17.18 -4.66
CA ARG A 145 -25.83 -18.13 -4.96
C ARG A 145 -26.94 -17.53 -5.82
N ALA A 146 -27.18 -16.23 -5.70
CA ALA A 146 -28.17 -15.50 -6.50
C ALA A 146 -27.68 -15.14 -7.90
N THR A 147 -26.37 -14.91 -8.09
CA THR A 147 -25.81 -14.38 -9.35
C THR A 147 -25.08 -15.42 -10.19
N VAL A 148 -24.66 -16.54 -9.61
CA VAL A 148 -23.87 -17.58 -10.29
C VAL A 148 -24.63 -18.90 -10.28
N SER A 149 -24.79 -19.52 -11.45
CA SER A 149 -25.47 -20.82 -11.53
C SER A 149 -24.67 -21.90 -10.79
N PRO A 150 -25.34 -22.93 -10.23
CA PRO A 150 -24.65 -24.03 -9.52
C PRO A 150 -23.54 -24.69 -10.35
N LYS A 151 -23.77 -24.85 -11.67
CA LYS A 151 -22.80 -25.44 -12.60
C LYS A 151 -21.57 -24.55 -12.81
N GLN A 152 -21.74 -23.22 -12.84
CA GLN A 152 -20.62 -22.28 -12.91
C GLN A 152 -19.83 -22.30 -11.60
N TYR A 153 -20.51 -22.25 -10.45
CA TYR A 153 -19.89 -22.32 -9.13
C TYR A 153 -19.06 -23.60 -8.96
N GLU A 154 -19.64 -24.77 -9.28
CA GLU A 154 -18.95 -26.05 -9.18
C GLU A 154 -17.71 -26.11 -10.08
N ARG A 155 -17.80 -25.55 -11.29
CA ARG A 155 -16.67 -25.45 -12.22
C ARG A 155 -15.56 -24.56 -11.68
N SER A 156 -15.90 -23.40 -11.10
CA SER A 156 -14.96 -22.50 -10.43
C SER A 156 -14.23 -23.20 -9.29
N VAL A 157 -14.98 -23.83 -8.37
CA VAL A 157 -14.43 -24.56 -7.23
C VAL A 157 -13.55 -25.72 -7.69
N ARG A 158 -13.97 -26.49 -8.70
CA ARG A 158 -13.15 -27.59 -9.25
C ARG A 158 -11.82 -27.09 -9.82
N ARG A 159 -11.83 -25.99 -10.58
CA ARG A 159 -10.60 -25.37 -11.13
C ARG A 159 -9.67 -24.91 -10.01
N LEU A 160 -10.24 -24.30 -8.98
CA LEU A 160 -9.54 -23.85 -7.78
C LEU A 160 -8.91 -25.03 -7.03
N MET A 161 -9.69 -26.04 -6.70
CA MET A 161 -9.25 -27.23 -5.96
C MET A 161 -8.16 -28.01 -6.69
N LYS A 162 -8.21 -28.08 -8.03
CA LYS A 162 -7.14 -28.71 -8.83
C LYS A 162 -5.77 -28.05 -8.59
N ARG A 163 -5.74 -26.74 -8.29
CA ARG A 163 -4.52 -26.00 -7.98
C ARG A 163 -4.12 -26.17 -6.52
N VAL A 164 -5.09 -26.12 -5.60
CA VAL A 164 -4.87 -26.25 -4.15
C VAL A 164 -4.34 -27.64 -3.79
N ARG A 165 -4.97 -28.70 -4.30
CA ARG A 165 -4.64 -30.10 -3.95
C ARG A 165 -3.21 -30.50 -4.32
N ARG A 166 -2.53 -29.76 -5.19
CA ARG A 166 -1.10 -29.96 -5.49
C ARG A 166 -0.21 -29.65 -4.28
N ARG A 167 -0.66 -28.79 -3.37
CA ARG A 167 0.05 -28.36 -2.17
C ARG A 167 -0.58 -28.90 -0.90
N THR A 168 -1.92 -28.99 -0.90
CA THR A 168 -2.71 -29.41 0.26
C THR A 168 -3.70 -30.50 -0.18
N PRO A 169 -3.28 -31.77 -0.26
CA PRO A 169 -4.09 -32.86 -0.83
C PRO A 169 -5.46 -33.03 -0.18
N ASN A 170 -5.53 -32.78 1.14
CA ASN A 170 -6.73 -32.94 1.96
C ASN A 170 -7.47 -31.62 2.22
N ALA A 171 -7.24 -30.58 1.42
CA ALA A 171 -7.93 -29.30 1.60
C ALA A 171 -9.45 -29.45 1.45
N ASP A 172 -10.18 -28.87 2.40
CA ASP A 172 -11.64 -28.78 2.33
C ASP A 172 -12.06 -27.70 1.31
N PRO A 173 -12.97 -28.00 0.37
CA PRO A 173 -13.41 -27.02 -0.62
C PRO A 173 -14.04 -25.75 -0.03
N ASN A 174 -14.79 -25.84 1.07
CA ASN A 174 -15.46 -24.69 1.66
C ASN A 174 -14.46 -23.79 2.38
N GLU A 175 -13.49 -24.37 3.08
CA GLU A 175 -12.37 -23.65 3.69
C GLU A 175 -11.57 -22.88 2.63
N VAL A 176 -11.29 -23.53 1.49
CA VAL A 176 -10.58 -22.91 0.37
C VAL A 176 -11.37 -21.75 -0.24
N VAL A 177 -12.68 -21.91 -0.44
CA VAL A 177 -13.55 -20.84 -0.97
C VAL A 177 -13.59 -19.65 0.00
N ARG A 178 -13.74 -19.92 1.30
CA ARG A 178 -13.71 -18.90 2.35
C ARG A 178 -12.38 -18.15 2.36
N ALA A 179 -11.26 -18.87 2.26
CA ALA A 179 -9.93 -18.28 2.19
C ALA A 179 -9.75 -17.37 0.96
N VAL A 180 -10.28 -17.78 -0.21
CA VAL A 180 -10.29 -16.93 -1.41
C VAL A 180 -11.13 -15.67 -1.18
N ALA A 181 -12.35 -15.81 -0.66
CA ALA A 181 -13.22 -14.67 -0.42
C ALA A 181 -12.60 -13.68 0.58
N ARG A 182 -11.96 -14.17 1.65
CA ARG A 182 -11.18 -13.36 2.58
C ARG A 182 -10.03 -12.62 1.88
N ALA A 183 -9.31 -13.29 0.98
CA ALA A 183 -8.24 -12.66 0.21
C ALA A 183 -8.76 -11.56 -0.73
N VAL A 184 -9.96 -11.72 -1.30
CA VAL A 184 -10.63 -10.67 -2.10
C VAL A 184 -10.99 -9.49 -1.20
N ILE A 185 -11.63 -9.71 -0.06
CA ILE A 185 -11.94 -8.65 0.91
C ILE A 185 -10.69 -7.88 1.29
N GLU A 186 -9.62 -8.59 1.66
CA GLU A 186 -8.36 -7.97 2.07
C GLU A 186 -7.77 -7.11 0.94
N ARG A 187 -7.78 -7.63 -0.30
CA ARG A 187 -7.29 -6.91 -1.48
C ARG A 187 -8.09 -5.63 -1.74
N GLU A 188 -9.41 -5.74 -1.79
CA GLU A 188 -10.28 -4.60 -2.13
C GLU A 188 -10.30 -3.55 -1.02
N VAL A 189 -10.29 -3.96 0.26
CA VAL A 189 -10.19 -3.04 1.40
C VAL A 189 -8.88 -2.25 1.34
N VAL A 190 -7.75 -2.93 1.11
CA VAL A 190 -6.45 -2.25 0.98
C VAL A 190 -6.44 -1.29 -0.22
N ALA A 191 -7.02 -1.69 -1.34
CA ALA A 191 -7.12 -0.82 -2.52
C ALA A 191 -7.97 0.41 -2.25
N HIS A 192 -9.12 0.24 -1.58
CA HIS A 192 -10.02 1.32 -1.22
C HIS A 192 -9.41 2.30 -0.22
N GLU A 193 -8.72 1.80 0.81
CA GLU A 193 -8.00 2.63 1.77
C GLU A 193 -6.89 3.43 1.07
N ALA A 194 -6.16 2.80 0.15
CA ALA A 194 -5.15 3.50 -0.65
C ALA A 194 -5.76 4.59 -1.55
N GLU A 195 -6.91 4.33 -2.18
CA GLU A 195 -7.62 5.32 -3.00
C GLU A 195 -8.10 6.50 -2.15
N LEU A 196 -8.70 6.25 -0.99
CA LEU A 196 -9.14 7.31 -0.08
C LEU A 196 -7.96 8.18 0.38
N ASN A 197 -6.86 7.54 0.77
CA ASN A 197 -5.65 8.25 1.16
C ASN A 197 -5.07 9.08 0.03
N LEU A 198 -5.03 8.53 -1.19
CA LEU A 198 -4.59 9.27 -2.36
C LEU A 198 -5.51 10.45 -2.64
N ARG A 199 -6.84 10.29 -2.55
CA ARG A 199 -7.80 11.39 -2.75
C ARG A 199 -7.61 12.52 -1.75
N VAL A 200 -7.42 12.20 -0.47
CA VAL A 200 -7.14 13.21 0.58
C VAL A 200 -5.86 13.98 0.25
N VAL A 201 -4.81 13.28 -0.16
CA VAL A 201 -3.51 13.89 -0.46
C VAL A 201 -3.51 14.67 -1.77
N THR A 202 -3.98 14.09 -2.88
CA THR A 202 -3.98 14.73 -4.20
C THR A 202 -4.88 15.96 -4.25
N ALA A 203 -5.95 15.99 -3.45
CA ALA A 203 -6.78 17.20 -3.33
C ALA A 203 -6.09 18.31 -2.52
N ALA A 204 -5.10 17.98 -1.69
CA ALA A 204 -4.55 18.90 -0.70
C ALA A 204 -3.08 19.27 -0.91
N CYS A 205 -2.29 18.48 -1.64
CA CYS A 205 -0.84 18.65 -1.75
C CYS A 205 -0.28 18.14 -3.10
N GLN A 206 0.62 18.91 -3.69
CA GLN A 206 1.36 18.59 -4.93
C GLN A 206 2.86 18.42 -4.71
N SER A 207 3.38 18.78 -3.53
CA SER A 207 4.81 18.68 -3.17
C SER A 207 5.01 18.14 -1.74
N PRO A 208 6.20 17.58 -1.41
CA PRO A 208 6.51 17.14 -0.05
C PRO A 208 6.30 18.23 1.01
N ASP A 209 6.78 19.46 0.74
CA ASP A 209 6.63 20.60 1.65
C ASP A 209 5.15 20.96 1.89
N GLU A 210 4.31 20.89 0.84
CA GLU A 210 2.85 21.07 0.99
C GLU A 210 2.21 19.94 1.81
N PHE A 211 2.72 18.71 1.70
CA PHE A 211 2.22 17.59 2.49
C PHE A 211 2.60 17.70 3.97
N GLU A 212 3.78 18.21 4.27
CA GLU A 212 4.21 18.54 5.64
C GLU A 212 3.32 19.62 6.25
N GLU A 213 3.09 20.71 5.51
CA GLU A 213 2.21 21.79 5.95
C GLU A 213 0.75 21.32 6.07
N TRP A 214 0.29 20.45 5.17
CA TRP A 214 -1.04 19.84 5.29
C TRP A 214 -1.15 19.01 6.58
N CYS A 215 -0.18 18.14 6.88
CA CYS A 215 -0.16 17.38 8.12
C CYS A 215 -0.17 18.28 9.36
N ALA A 216 0.60 19.38 9.34
CA ALA A 216 0.58 20.38 10.40
C ALA A 216 -0.79 21.05 10.53
N SER A 217 -1.43 21.42 9.40
CA SER A 217 -2.75 22.05 9.39
C SER A 217 -3.85 21.16 9.97
N GLU A 218 -3.81 19.85 9.70
CA GLU A 218 -4.73 18.87 10.24
C GLU A 218 -4.58 18.74 11.76
N LEU A 219 -3.34 18.73 12.27
CA LEU A 219 -3.08 18.75 13.71
C LEU A 219 -3.56 20.07 14.36
N ARG A 220 -3.38 21.22 13.70
CA ARG A 220 -3.91 22.51 14.18
C ARG A 220 -5.44 22.48 14.28
N ALA A 221 -6.12 21.87 13.31
CA ALA A 221 -7.57 21.71 13.34
C ALA A 221 -8.06 20.85 14.54
N LEU A 222 -7.18 20.00 15.10
CA LEU A 222 -7.42 19.21 16.31
C LEU A 222 -6.94 19.90 17.59
N GLY A 223 -6.56 21.18 17.52
CA GLY A 223 -6.15 21.99 18.68
C GLY A 223 -4.69 21.82 19.11
N TRP A 224 -3.83 21.28 18.25
CA TRP A 224 -2.37 21.27 18.49
C TRP A 224 -1.71 22.57 18.00
N ASP A 225 -0.73 23.09 18.72
CA ASP A 225 0.23 24.08 18.18
C ASP A 225 1.26 23.33 17.33
N ALA A 226 0.94 23.15 16.05
CA ALA A 226 1.77 22.41 15.08
C ALA A 226 2.49 23.35 14.11
N ARG A 227 3.78 23.06 13.86
CA ARG A 227 4.64 23.81 12.94
C ARG A 227 5.49 22.85 12.13
N VAL A 228 5.63 23.14 10.83
CA VAL A 228 6.63 22.49 9.99
C VAL A 228 8.02 22.89 10.50
N THR A 229 8.93 21.93 10.56
CA THR A 229 10.34 22.14 10.89
C THR A 229 11.11 22.40 9.61
N GLY A 230 11.82 23.53 9.54
CA GLY A 230 12.46 23.99 8.32
C GLY A 230 13.99 23.83 8.32
N GLN A 231 14.47 23.01 7.38
CA GLN A 231 15.83 22.91 6.82
C GLN A 231 16.96 22.27 7.67
N ALA A 232 17.67 21.35 6.99
CA ALA A 232 19.04 20.85 7.22
C ALA A 232 19.47 20.75 8.71
N GLY A 233 19.14 19.62 9.34
CA GLY A 233 19.55 19.32 10.71
C GLY A 233 18.43 18.77 11.59
N ASP A 234 17.21 18.71 11.05
CA ASP A 234 15.95 18.41 11.73
C ASP A 234 15.82 16.97 12.25
N GLN A 235 16.86 16.15 12.07
CA GLN A 235 16.96 14.76 12.54
C GLN A 235 15.78 13.88 12.08
N GLY A 236 15.18 14.18 10.92
CA GLY A 236 14.04 13.43 10.41
C GLY A 236 12.74 13.68 11.18
N VAL A 237 12.50 14.95 11.49
CA VAL A 237 11.20 15.47 11.93
C VAL A 237 10.81 16.55 10.94
N ASP A 238 9.59 16.46 10.41
CA ASP A 238 9.06 17.43 9.46
C ASP A 238 7.97 18.31 10.10
N VAL A 239 7.28 17.80 11.12
CA VAL A 239 6.30 18.57 11.90
C VAL A 239 6.53 18.34 13.39
N ARG A 240 6.55 19.44 14.15
CA ARG A 240 6.48 19.43 15.61
C ARG A 240 5.16 20.01 16.07
N ALA A 241 4.44 19.28 16.92
CA ALA A 241 3.14 19.67 17.45
C ALA A 241 3.10 19.60 18.98
N VAL A 242 2.46 20.57 19.62
CA VAL A 242 2.32 20.63 21.08
C VAL A 242 0.86 20.80 21.50
N ARG A 243 0.39 19.97 22.45
CA ARG A 243 -0.95 20.09 23.05
C ARG A 243 -0.89 19.65 24.51
N ASN A 244 -1.38 20.47 25.43
CA ASN A 244 -1.43 20.16 26.87
C ASN A 244 -0.06 19.70 27.46
N GLY A 245 1.03 20.33 27.02
CA GLY A 245 2.39 19.97 27.45
C GLY A 245 2.96 18.69 26.81
N ILE A 246 2.18 17.98 26.00
CA ILE A 246 2.61 16.82 25.21
C ILE A 246 3.16 17.32 23.88
N VAL A 247 4.39 16.92 23.57
CA VAL A 247 5.07 17.18 22.31
C VAL A 247 5.01 15.91 21.45
N LEU A 248 4.51 16.09 20.22
CA LEU A 248 4.47 15.13 19.14
C LEU A 248 5.46 15.57 18.06
N VAL A 249 6.29 14.64 17.59
CA VAL A 249 7.10 14.81 16.37
C VAL A 249 6.57 13.90 15.27
N VAL A 250 6.54 14.41 14.05
CA VAL A 250 5.99 13.70 12.90
C VAL A 250 6.98 13.77 11.75
N GLN A 251 7.22 12.63 11.12
CA GLN A 251 7.85 12.55 9.81
C GLN A 251 6.76 12.29 8.77
N CYS A 252 6.68 13.13 7.75
CA CYS A 252 5.80 13.05 6.62
C CYS A 252 6.55 12.42 5.43
N LYS A 253 5.91 11.46 4.75
CA LYS A 253 6.48 10.79 3.58
C LYS A 253 5.43 10.78 2.45
N LEU A 254 5.52 11.79 1.58
CA LEU A 254 4.74 11.90 0.35
C LEU A 254 5.43 11.13 -0.78
N TYR A 255 5.07 9.86 -1.00
CA TYR A 255 5.71 9.04 -2.04
C TYR A 255 4.74 8.14 -2.78
N SER A 256 5.24 7.54 -3.88
CA SER A 256 4.61 6.47 -4.63
C SER A 256 4.88 5.07 -4.06
N GLN A 257 5.80 4.95 -3.10
CA GLN A 257 6.18 3.68 -2.46
C GLN A 257 5.92 3.72 -0.95
N PRO A 258 5.61 2.57 -0.32
CA PRO A 258 5.43 2.49 1.13
C PRO A 258 6.68 2.94 1.90
N ALA A 259 6.48 3.66 3.00
CA ALA A 259 7.56 4.08 3.88
C ALA A 259 8.27 2.87 4.53
N GLY A 260 9.60 2.91 4.52
CA GLY A 260 10.48 1.86 5.07
C GLY A 260 10.98 2.17 6.48
N ASN A 261 11.90 1.33 6.97
CA ASN A 261 12.46 1.44 8.33
C ASN A 261 13.10 2.81 8.60
N GLY A 262 13.76 3.41 7.61
CA GLY A 262 14.45 4.70 7.74
C GLY A 262 13.54 5.77 8.32
N ALA A 263 12.32 5.93 7.77
CA ALA A 263 11.35 6.91 8.25
C ALA A 263 10.99 6.72 9.74
N VAL A 264 10.87 5.46 10.18
CA VAL A 264 10.57 5.15 11.59
C VAL A 264 11.78 5.42 12.48
N GLN A 265 12.98 5.07 12.03
CA GLN A 265 14.22 5.28 12.78
C GLN A 265 14.57 6.76 12.92
N GLU A 266 14.40 7.53 11.84
CA GLU A 266 14.52 8.97 11.77
C GLU A 266 13.66 9.65 12.84
N VAL A 267 12.33 9.48 12.78
CA VAL A 267 11.44 10.14 13.73
C VAL A 267 11.60 9.62 15.16
N PHE A 268 12.00 8.35 15.34
CA PHE A 268 12.31 7.81 16.66
C PHE A 268 13.54 8.49 17.28
N ALA A 269 14.59 8.74 16.50
CA ALA A 269 15.72 9.53 16.95
C ALA A 269 15.32 10.99 17.20
N GLY A 270 14.55 11.59 16.28
CA GLY A 270 13.99 12.93 16.41
C GLY A 270 13.16 13.12 17.68
N LYS A 271 12.42 12.09 18.12
CA LYS A 271 11.69 12.09 19.39
C LYS A 271 12.57 12.48 20.57
N SER A 272 13.77 11.91 20.64
CA SER A 272 14.72 12.20 21.72
C SER A 272 15.30 13.62 21.60
N PHE A 273 15.64 14.03 20.38
CA PHE A 273 16.17 15.37 20.10
C PHE A 273 15.21 16.48 20.53
N TYR A 274 13.92 16.34 20.19
CA TYR A 274 12.87 17.31 20.57
C TYR A 274 12.28 17.09 21.96
N ARG A 275 12.79 16.12 22.74
CA ARG A 275 12.23 15.69 24.04
C ARG A 275 10.73 15.42 23.98
N ALA A 276 10.30 14.78 22.88
CA ALA A 276 8.92 14.51 22.59
C ALA A 276 8.40 13.26 23.30
N GLN A 277 7.13 13.28 23.68
CA GLN A 277 6.48 12.13 24.32
C GLN A 277 5.92 11.18 23.25
N LEU A 278 5.53 11.71 22.09
CA LEU A 278 4.94 10.96 20.98
C LEU A 278 5.76 11.16 19.70
N ALA A 279 5.81 10.12 18.87
CA ALA A 279 6.40 10.16 17.54
C ALA A 279 5.48 9.46 16.55
N ALA A 280 5.37 9.99 15.34
CA ALA A 280 4.56 9.41 14.28
C ALA A 280 5.22 9.50 12.91
N VAL A 281 4.91 8.56 12.03
CA VAL A 281 5.16 8.69 10.59
C VAL A 281 3.82 8.77 9.88
N VAL A 282 3.63 9.79 9.06
CA VAL A 282 2.49 9.91 8.14
C VAL A 282 2.97 9.58 6.73
N SER A 283 2.34 8.60 6.07
CA SER A 283 2.68 8.26 4.68
C SER A 283 1.46 8.11 3.78
N SER A 284 1.51 8.73 2.61
CA SER A 284 0.47 8.64 1.57
C SER A 284 0.39 7.25 0.92
N SER A 285 1.46 6.45 0.98
CA SER A 285 1.57 5.13 0.34
C SER A 285 1.65 3.96 1.33
N GLY A 286 1.35 4.20 2.60
CA GLY A 286 1.42 3.19 3.65
C GLY A 286 2.85 2.78 4.03
N PHE A 287 3.01 1.58 4.60
CA PHE A 287 4.24 1.15 5.27
C PHE A 287 4.64 -0.28 4.91
N THR A 288 5.95 -0.52 4.80
CA THR A 288 6.48 -1.88 4.61
C THR A 288 6.24 -2.75 5.85
N LYS A 289 6.26 -4.09 5.69
CA LYS A 289 6.16 -5.03 6.82
C LYS A 289 7.25 -4.78 7.87
N SER A 290 8.47 -4.48 7.42
CA SER A 290 9.59 -4.21 8.31
C SER A 290 9.41 -2.88 9.07
N ALA A 291 8.84 -1.86 8.43
CA ALA A 291 8.54 -0.57 9.07
C ALA A 291 7.49 -0.74 10.18
N ARG A 292 6.46 -1.56 9.93
CA ARG A 292 5.45 -1.92 10.95
C ARG A 292 6.08 -2.65 12.14
N ALA A 293 6.95 -3.62 11.88
CA ALA A 293 7.63 -4.37 12.93
C ALA A 293 8.50 -3.48 13.83
N ILE A 294 9.28 -2.56 13.25
CA ILE A 294 10.10 -1.64 14.06
C ILE A 294 9.26 -0.59 14.79
N ALA A 295 8.20 -0.08 14.16
CA ALA A 295 7.27 0.85 14.80
C ALA A 295 6.60 0.27 16.06
N GLN A 296 6.25 -1.02 16.03
CA GLN A 296 5.73 -1.73 17.19
C GLN A 296 6.74 -1.77 18.34
N GLN A 297 8.04 -1.94 18.04
CA GLN A 297 9.10 -1.97 19.05
C GLN A 297 9.46 -0.58 19.59
N THR A 298 9.38 0.46 18.74
CA THR A 298 9.76 1.83 19.11
C THR A 298 8.60 2.64 19.68
N GLY A 299 7.36 2.16 19.53
CA GLY A 299 6.15 2.91 19.87
C GLY A 299 5.87 4.10 18.94
N VAL A 300 6.51 4.14 17.77
CA VAL A 300 6.22 5.15 16.73
C VAL A 300 4.87 4.82 16.10
N VAL A 301 3.98 5.81 16.04
CA VAL A 301 2.65 5.64 15.46
C VAL A 301 2.75 5.73 13.93
N LEU A 302 2.19 4.76 13.23
CA LEU A 302 2.13 4.78 11.77
C LEU A 302 0.74 5.21 11.32
N LEU A 303 0.67 6.25 10.50
CA LEU A 303 -0.57 6.86 10.07
C LEU A 303 -0.61 7.03 8.56
N THR A 304 -1.78 6.80 8.00
CA THR A 304 -2.18 7.34 6.72
C THR A 304 -2.77 8.74 6.92
N PRO A 305 -2.84 9.57 5.85
CA PRO A 305 -3.43 10.91 5.91
C PRO A 305 -4.82 10.94 6.55
N ALA A 306 -5.69 9.98 6.21
CA ALA A 306 -7.04 9.91 6.75
C ALA A 306 -7.07 9.60 8.26
N GLU A 307 -6.05 8.95 8.81
CA GLU A 307 -6.01 8.50 10.21
C GLU A 307 -5.52 9.58 11.18
N ILE A 308 -4.99 10.71 10.70
CA ILE A 308 -4.51 11.81 11.58
C ILE A 308 -5.65 12.30 12.49
N ARG A 309 -6.83 12.52 11.92
CA ARG A 309 -8.01 13.03 12.66
C ARG A 309 -8.49 12.06 13.72
N ASP A 310 -8.53 10.77 13.40
CA ASP A 310 -9.02 9.74 14.31
C ASP A 310 -8.04 9.51 15.46
N ARG A 311 -6.73 9.60 15.19
CA ARG A 311 -5.70 9.28 16.18
C ARG A 311 -5.47 10.38 17.22
N PHE A 312 -5.55 11.64 16.80
CA PHE A 312 -5.12 12.80 17.60
C PHE A 312 -6.26 13.77 17.96
N ARG A 313 -7.52 13.30 17.84
CA ARG A 313 -8.68 14.03 18.34
C ARG A 313 -8.53 14.41 19.82
#